data_AF-A0A382GWF5-F1
#
_entry.id   AF-A0A382GWF5-F1
#
_cell.length_a   1.000
_cell.length_b   1.000
_cell.length_c   1.000
_cell.angle_alpha   90.00
_cell.angle_beta   90.00
_cell.angle_gamma   90.00
#
_symmetry.space_group_name_H-M   'P 1'
#
loop_
_entity.id
_entity.type
_entity.pdbx_description
1 polymer ?
#
loop_
_entity_poly.entity_id
_entity_poly.type
_entity_poly.pdbx_seq_one_letter_code
_entity_poly.pdbx_strand_id
1 'polypeptide(L)'
;MSAHLSTEQINAFHEDGYLIVPGLFDAEEAGILQAAAKADKAFDEHAYDLEDGEGGKAQLVLWNKAGENLWGFIARCERVVNAMEALLGDEVYHYH
;
A
#
# COMPACT_ATOMS: atom_id res chain seq x y z
N MET A 1 9.03 11.62 7.85
CA MET A 1 9.17 10.92 9.15
C MET A 1 9.28 9.43 8.85
N SER A 2 10.28 8.74 9.40
CA SER A 2 10.39 7.27 9.31
C SER A 2 9.39 6.65 10.29
N ALA A 3 8.51 5.77 9.81
CA ALA A 3 7.60 5.04 10.69
C ALA A 3 8.38 3.93 11.39
N HIS A 4 8.80 4.17 12.64
CA HIS A 4 9.38 3.14 13.48
C HIS A 4 8.26 2.50 14.31
N LEU A 5 8.01 1.23 14.07
CA LEU A 5 7.03 0.45 14.83
C LEU A 5 7.55 0.16 16.24
N SER A 6 6.67 0.23 17.23
CA SER A 6 7.03 -0.20 18.60
C SER A 6 7.09 -1.73 18.70
N THR A 7 7.77 -2.24 19.72
CA THR A 7 7.81 -3.68 19.99
C THR A 7 6.41 -4.26 20.21
N GLU A 8 5.51 -3.49 20.84
CA GLU A 8 4.12 -3.89 21.03
C GLU A 8 3.37 -4.03 19.70
N GLN A 9 3.61 -3.12 18.74
CA GLN A 9 3.00 -3.21 17.41
C GLN A 9 3.52 -4.40 16.61
N ILE A 10 4.82 -4.70 16.72
CA ILE A 10 5.43 -5.88 16.08
C ILE A 10 4.84 -7.16 16.69
N ASN A 11 4.73 -7.24 18.01
CA ASN A 11 4.12 -8.40 18.68
C ASN A 11 2.64 -8.57 18.30
N ALA A 12 1.87 -7.48 18.25
CA ALA A 12 0.46 -7.52 17.80
C ALA A 12 0.34 -8.06 16.38
N PHE A 13 1.23 -7.68 15.45
CA PHE A 13 1.26 -8.26 14.11
C PHE A 13 1.50 -9.77 14.12
N HIS A 14 2.44 -10.26 14.93
CA HIS A 14 2.74 -11.68 15.03
C HIS A 14 1.62 -12.49 15.72
N GLU A 15 0.90 -11.90 16.66
CA GLU A 15 -0.22 -12.53 17.37
C GLU A 15 -1.50 -12.54 16.54
N ASP A 16 -1.86 -11.39 15.95
CA ASP A 16 -3.14 -11.18 15.27
C ASP A 16 -3.08 -11.46 13.75
N GLY A 17 -1.87 -11.50 13.17
CA GLY A 17 -1.64 -11.64 11.74
C GLY A 17 -1.86 -10.35 10.92
N TYR A 18 -2.12 -9.22 11.58
CA TYR A 18 -2.26 -7.91 10.95
C TYR A 18 -1.88 -6.78 11.92
N LEU A 19 -1.60 -5.60 11.36
CA LEU A 19 -1.36 -4.38 12.13
C LEU A 19 -2.03 -3.19 11.44
N ILE A 20 -2.77 -2.38 12.21
CA ILE A 20 -3.30 -1.10 11.74
C ILE A 20 -2.43 0.01 12.33
N VAL A 21 -1.86 0.85 11.46
CA VAL A 21 -1.06 2.02 11.85
C VAL A 21 -1.82 3.29 11.47
N PRO A 22 -2.57 3.90 12.42
CA PRO A 22 -3.28 5.15 12.15
C PRO A 22 -2.29 6.25 11.78
N GLY A 23 -2.60 7.02 10.72
CA GLY A 23 -1.75 8.12 10.30
C GLY A 23 -0.41 7.70 9.71
N LEU A 24 -0.29 6.47 9.16
CA LEU A 24 0.88 6.09 8.37
C LEU A 24 1.15 7.10 7.24
N PHE A 25 0.07 7.61 6.64
CA PHE A 25 0.02 8.88 5.93
C PHE A 25 -0.94 9.79 6.69
N ASP A 26 -0.58 11.05 6.87
CA ASP A 26 -1.46 12.01 7.51
C ASP A 26 -2.66 12.37 6.60
N ALA A 27 -3.60 13.16 7.13
CA ALA A 27 -4.81 13.51 6.40
C ALA A 27 -4.54 14.36 5.14
N GLU A 28 -3.49 15.18 5.14
CA GLU A 28 -3.11 16.00 3.99
C GLU A 28 -2.48 15.12 2.90
N GLU A 29 -1.52 14.29 3.28
CA GLU A 29 -0.89 13.30 2.40
C GLU A 29 -1.95 12.39 1.78
N ALA A 30 -2.82 11.79 2.60
CA ALA A 30 -3.90 10.93 2.13
C ALA A 30 -4.86 11.66 1.17
N GLY A 31 -5.15 12.94 1.44
CA GLY A 31 -5.96 13.77 0.55
C GLY A 31 -5.32 13.99 -0.82
N ILE A 32 -4.01 14.28 -0.86
CA ILE A 32 -3.23 14.43 -2.10
C ILE A 32 -3.24 13.12 -2.90
N LEU A 33 -2.97 11.99 -2.23
CA LEU A 33 -2.95 10.67 -2.87
C LEU A 33 -4.31 10.32 -3.47
N GLN A 34 -5.40 10.60 -2.74
CA GLN A 34 -6.74 10.37 -3.23
C GLN A 34 -7.05 11.23 -4.47
N ALA A 35 -6.68 12.51 -4.44
CA ALA A 35 -6.89 13.41 -5.57
C ALA A 35 -6.09 12.97 -6.81
N ALA A 36 -4.83 12.55 -6.61
CA ALA A 36 -3.98 12.01 -7.67
C ALA A 36 -4.58 10.73 -8.28
N ALA A 37 -5.04 9.80 -7.45
CA ALA A 37 -5.66 8.55 -7.93
C ALA A 37 -6.89 8.81 -8.81
N LYS A 38 -7.74 9.77 -8.42
CA LYS A 38 -8.93 10.16 -9.20
C LYS A 38 -8.61 10.85 -10.53
N ALA A 39 -7.43 11.46 -10.65
CA ALA A 39 -7.02 12.19 -11.84
C ALA A 39 -6.17 11.36 -12.81
N ASP A 40 -5.62 10.24 -12.33
CA ASP A 40 -4.68 9.41 -13.09
C ASP A 40 -5.41 8.47 -14.04
N LYS A 41 -5.39 8.83 -15.32
CA LYS A 41 -6.01 8.04 -16.40
C LYS A 41 -5.37 6.67 -16.60
N ALA A 42 -4.16 6.43 -16.07
CA ALA A 42 -3.53 5.12 -16.17
C ALA A 42 -4.35 4.04 -15.45
N PHE A 43 -5.14 4.40 -14.44
CA PHE A 43 -6.05 3.47 -13.77
C PHE A 43 -7.15 3.00 -14.72
N ASP A 44 -7.77 3.90 -15.48
CA ASP A 44 -8.80 3.53 -16.46
C ASP A 44 -8.24 2.64 -17.57
N GLU A 45 -6.99 2.88 -17.99
CA GLU A 45 -6.33 2.12 -19.06
C GLU A 45 -5.88 0.71 -18.64
N HIS A 46 -5.56 0.52 -17.35
CA HIS A 46 -5.05 -0.75 -16.82
C HIS A 46 -6.07 -1.49 -15.93
N ALA A 47 -7.25 -0.91 -15.72
CA ALA A 47 -8.34 -1.54 -15.02
C ALA A 47 -8.89 -2.70 -15.84
N TYR A 48 -9.02 -3.85 -15.20
CA TYR A 48 -9.84 -4.94 -15.70
C TYR A 48 -10.94 -5.27 -14.71
N ASP A 49 -12.10 -5.63 -15.24
CA ASP A 49 -13.22 -6.10 -14.45
C ASP A 49 -12.90 -7.51 -13.94
N LEU A 50 -12.82 -7.64 -12.62
CA LEU A 50 -12.88 -8.91 -11.94
C LEU A 50 -14.34 -9.17 -11.58
N GLU A 51 -14.95 -10.14 -12.27
CA GLU A 51 -16.31 -10.59 -11.95
C GLU A 51 -16.31 -11.24 -10.57
N ASP A 52 -17.23 -10.82 -9.70
CA ASP A 52 -17.34 -11.34 -8.33
C ASP A 52 -18.15 -12.65 -8.22
N GLY A 53 -18.66 -13.15 -9.35
CA GLY A 53 -19.47 -14.36 -9.42
C GLY A 53 -20.94 -14.20 -8.98
N GLU A 54 -21.33 -13.05 -8.43
CA GLU A 54 -22.70 -12.72 -8.01
C GLU A 54 -23.35 -11.65 -8.90
N GLY A 55 -22.66 -11.24 -9.97
CA GLY A 55 -23.12 -10.26 -10.95
C GLY A 55 -22.62 -8.84 -10.69
N GLY A 56 -21.79 -8.64 -9.67
CA GLY A 56 -21.00 -7.43 -9.49
C GLY A 56 -19.61 -7.54 -10.11
N LYS A 57 -18.91 -6.41 -10.12
CA LYS A 57 -17.58 -6.27 -10.72
C LYS A 57 -16.71 -5.44 -9.81
N ALA A 58 -15.53 -5.95 -9.50
CA ALA A 58 -14.46 -5.18 -8.89
C ALA A 58 -13.51 -4.72 -9.99
N GLN A 59 -13.17 -3.43 -10.03
CA GLN A 59 -12.10 -2.96 -10.90
C GLN A 59 -10.76 -3.17 -10.21
N LEU A 60 -9.86 -3.88 -10.89
CA LEU A 60 -8.54 -4.16 -10.38
C LEU A 60 -7.49 -3.54 -11.30
N VAL A 61 -6.55 -2.82 -10.70
CA VAL A 61 -5.38 -2.26 -11.38
C VAL A 61 -4.14 -2.82 -10.69
N LEU A 62 -3.33 -3.57 -11.44
CA LEU A 62 -2.12 -4.22 -10.92
C LEU A 62 -0.88 -3.72 -11.64
N TRP A 63 0.16 -3.43 -10.86
CA TRP A 63 1.50 -3.22 -11.38
C TRP A 63 2.46 -4.14 -10.64
N ASN A 64 3.13 -5.02 -11.38
CA ASN A 64 4.07 -5.99 -10.81
C ASN A 64 5.44 -5.35 -10.49
N LYS A 65 5.60 -4.06 -10.79
CA LYS A 65 6.82 -3.29 -10.56
C LYS A 65 6.49 -1.93 -9.98
N ALA A 66 7.20 -1.56 -8.92
CA ALA A 66 7.22 -0.20 -8.42
C ALA A 66 7.96 0.71 -9.42
N GLY A 67 7.21 1.44 -10.24
CA GLY A 67 7.75 2.36 -11.25
C GLY A 67 8.38 3.64 -10.67
N GLU A 68 8.93 4.47 -11.55
CA GLU A 68 9.38 5.83 -11.23
C GLU A 68 8.22 6.84 -11.28
N ASN A 69 7.10 6.49 -10.65
CA ASN A 69 5.91 7.32 -10.55
C ASN A 69 5.45 7.43 -9.09
N LEU A 70 4.37 8.17 -8.84
CA LEU A 70 3.83 8.40 -7.50
C LEU A 70 3.52 7.06 -6.79
N TRP A 71 2.91 6.11 -7.48
CA TRP A 71 2.48 4.82 -6.92
C TRP A 71 3.66 3.92 -6.57
N GLY A 72 4.64 3.84 -7.48
CA GLY A 72 5.88 3.13 -7.23
C GLY A 72 6.70 3.76 -6.13
N PHE A 73 6.67 5.09 -5.98
CA PHE A 73 7.31 5.78 -4.86
C PHE A 73 6.63 5.43 -3.52
N ILE A 74 5.30 5.48 -3.45
CA ILE A 74 4.55 5.14 -2.23
C ILE A 74 4.83 3.69 -1.81
N ALA A 75 4.86 2.76 -2.76
CA ALA A 75 5.12 1.34 -2.48
C ALA A 75 6.52 1.07 -1.91
N ARG A 76 7.50 1.96 -2.14
CA ARG A 76 8.90 1.78 -1.72
C ARG A 76 9.46 2.91 -0.86
N CYS A 77 8.60 3.78 -0.35
CA CYS A 77 9.06 4.88 0.50
C CYS A 77 9.53 4.32 1.85
N GLU A 78 10.52 4.98 2.47
CA GLU A 78 11.17 4.50 3.70
C GLU A 78 10.18 4.13 4.80
N ARG A 79 9.08 4.88 4.96
CA ARG A 79 8.09 4.58 6.00
C ARG A 79 7.40 3.24 5.81
N VAL A 80 7.19 2.81 4.56
CA VAL A 80 6.56 1.52 4.22
C VAL A 80 7.62 0.42 4.33
N VAL A 81 8.78 0.61 3.69
CA VAL A 81 9.87 -0.38 3.68
C VAL A 81 10.34 -0.69 5.09
N ASN A 82 10.70 0.34 5.89
CA ASN A 82 11.18 0.15 7.25
C ASN A 82 10.14 -0.54 8.15
N ALA A 83 8.85 -0.24 7.97
CA ALA A 83 7.79 -0.89 8.72
C ALA A 83 7.65 -2.36 8.33
N MET A 84 7.70 -2.69 7.03
CA MET A 84 7.60 -4.07 6.56
C MET A 84 8.83 -4.91 6.94
N GLU A 85 10.04 -4.36 6.83
CA GLU A 85 11.26 -5.04 7.29
C GLU A 85 11.22 -5.31 8.80
N ALA A 86 10.68 -4.39 9.59
CA ALA A 86 10.50 -4.59 11.04
C ALA A 86 9.48 -5.70 11.35
N LEU A 87 8.42 -5.85 10.55
CA LEU A 87 7.41 -6.89 10.74
C LEU A 87 7.86 -8.27 10.23
N LEU A 88 8.62 -8.31 9.14
CA LEU A 88 9.03 -9.56 8.47
C LEU A 88 10.42 -10.04 8.88
N GLY A 89 11.24 -9.18 9.47
CA GLY A 89 12.55 -9.51 10.01
C GLY A 89 13.65 -9.71 8.95
N ASP A 90 13.42 -9.28 7.72
CA ASP A 90 14.38 -9.37 6.60
C ASP A 90 14.07 -8.29 5.53
N GLU A 91 14.92 -8.19 4.52
CA GLU A 91 14.70 -7.36 3.33
C GLU A 91 13.38 -7.72 2.65
N VAL A 92 12.65 -6.69 2.20
CA VAL A 92 11.33 -6.84 1.58
C VAL A 92 11.34 -6.47 0.11
N TYR A 93 10.54 -7.20 -0.67
CA TYR A 93 10.35 -6.97 -2.10
C TYR A 93 8.89 -6.67 -2.41
N HIS A 94 8.66 -5.73 -3.31
CA HIS A 94 7.34 -5.47 -3.85
C HIS A 94 6.96 -6.57 -4.85
N TYR A 95 5.80 -7.19 -4.67
CA TYR A 95 5.26 -8.22 -5.56
C TYR A 95 3.75 -8.11 -5.68
N HIS A 96 3.25 -8.15 -6.93
CA HIS A 96 1.85 -8.29 -7.32
C HIS A 96 1.78 -9.06 -8.65
#